data_AF-A0A3A4QYS9-F1
#
_entry.id   AF-A0A3A4QYS9-F1
#
_cell.length_a   1.000
_cell.length_b   1.000
_cell.length_c   1.000
_cell.angle_alpha   90.00
_cell.angle_beta   90.00
_cell.angle_gamma   90.00
#
_symmetry.space_group_name_H-M   'P 1'
#
loop_
_entity.id
_entity.type
_entity.pdbx_description
1 polymer ?
#
loop_
_entity_poly.entity_id
_entity_poly.type
_entity_poly.pdbx_seq_one_letter_code
_entity_poly.pdbx_strand_id
1 'polypeptide(L)'
;MGVFSTESTIQIEQPIIILGTTQEGKPITLYKCFYTQWTYPLMGLGGGKYRVHAIFEGVQFDTEDKIKFNQLCGSYTDLDAWVGIYGFTIKRDNSKGKFISNVRYEKPSSQFFDIDNTYEVGIGFSSHGPNQSIVQTEVKISQRAYLVIKSKIGDVSFGDLFRQLN
;
A
#
# COMPACT_ATOMS: atom_id res chain seq x y z
N MET A 1 21.03 -49.70 24.17
CA MET A 1 21.25 -48.30 24.58
C MET A 1 21.81 -47.55 23.39
N GLY A 2 20.97 -46.80 22.67
CA GLY A 2 21.39 -45.94 21.56
C GLY A 2 21.32 -44.49 22.04
N VAL A 3 22.43 -43.78 21.88
CA VAL A 3 22.62 -42.40 22.34
C VAL A 3 21.77 -41.47 21.47
N PHE A 4 20.87 -40.72 22.09
CA PHE A 4 20.21 -39.59 21.45
C PHE A 4 21.27 -38.51 21.21
N SER A 5 21.64 -38.29 19.95
CA SER A 5 22.43 -37.12 19.56
C SER A 5 21.55 -35.88 19.76
N THR A 6 21.97 -35.01 20.67
CA THR A 6 21.41 -33.68 20.90
C THR A 6 21.23 -32.94 19.58
N GLU A 7 19.99 -32.66 19.19
CA GLU A 7 19.67 -31.75 18.11
C GLU A 7 20.33 -30.39 18.42
N SER A 8 21.33 -30.02 17.62
CA SER A 8 21.89 -28.67 17.65
C SER A 8 20.78 -27.70 17.24
N THR A 9 20.16 -27.05 18.21
CA THR A 9 19.18 -25.99 17.98
C THR A 9 19.90 -24.83 17.29
N ILE A 10 19.79 -24.75 15.97
CA ILE A 10 20.29 -23.60 15.20
C ILE A 10 19.50 -22.39 15.70
N GLN A 11 20.16 -21.48 16.41
CA GLN A 11 19.60 -20.19 16.80
C GLN A 11 19.50 -19.35 15.52
N ILE A 12 18.32 -19.35 14.90
CA ILE A 12 18.07 -18.53 13.71
C ILE A 12 17.78 -17.12 14.21
N GLU A 13 18.76 -16.22 14.08
CA GLU A 13 18.55 -14.80 14.32
C GLU A 13 17.39 -14.29 13.45
N GLN A 14 16.50 -13.52 14.06
CA GLN A 14 15.37 -12.92 13.34
C GLN A 14 15.84 -11.61 12.70
N PRO A 15 16.00 -11.56 11.36
CA PRO A 15 16.50 -10.37 10.73
C PRO A 15 15.45 -9.25 10.79
N ILE A 16 15.85 -8.08 11.27
CA ILE A 16 14.99 -6.89 11.28
C ILE A 16 14.74 -6.43 9.84
N ILE A 17 15.73 -6.59 8.95
CA ILE A 17 15.65 -6.21 7.53
C ILE A 17 16.20 -7.35 6.67
N ILE A 18 15.47 -7.72 5.62
CA ILE A 18 15.97 -8.57 4.53
C ILE A 18 15.86 -7.78 3.23
N LEU A 19 16.98 -7.59 2.54
CA LEU A 19 17.03 -7.00 1.21
C LEU A 19 16.91 -8.08 0.15
N GLY A 20 16.19 -7.78 -0.92
CA GLY A 20 16.06 -8.71 -2.03
C GLY A 20 15.59 -8.05 -3.31
N THR A 21 15.26 -8.90 -4.27
CA THR A 21 14.72 -8.52 -5.58
C THR A 21 13.57 -9.47 -5.92
N THR A 22 12.46 -8.94 -6.45
CA THR A 22 11.36 -9.78 -6.94
C THR A 22 11.77 -10.55 -8.19
N GLN A 23 10.96 -11.54 -8.58
CA GLN A 23 11.16 -12.26 -9.86
C GLN A 23 11.10 -11.33 -11.08
N GLU A 24 10.43 -10.18 -10.96
CA GLU A 24 10.36 -9.13 -11.98
C GLU A 24 11.58 -8.18 -11.96
N GLY A 25 12.57 -8.42 -11.08
CA GLY A 25 13.75 -7.57 -10.98
C GLY A 25 13.55 -6.31 -10.13
N LYS A 26 12.43 -6.15 -9.43
CA LYS A 26 12.17 -4.97 -8.59
C LYS A 26 12.87 -5.09 -7.23
N PRO A 27 13.61 -4.07 -6.77
CA PRO A 27 14.21 -4.08 -5.44
C PRO A 27 13.12 -4.13 -4.36
N ILE A 28 13.35 -4.89 -3.29
CA ILE A 28 12.44 -5.00 -2.15
C ILE A 28 13.19 -4.94 -0.81
N THR A 29 12.53 -4.37 0.19
CA THR A 29 12.92 -4.46 1.61
C THR A 29 11.81 -5.17 2.37
N LEU A 30 12.15 -6.27 3.05
CA LEU A 30 11.26 -6.93 4.00
C LEU A 30 11.64 -6.46 5.41
N TYR A 31 10.67 -5.92 6.15
CA TYR A 31 10.88 -5.28 7.44
C TYR A 31 10.17 -6.01 8.58
N LYS A 32 10.89 -6.16 9.71
CA LYS A 32 10.52 -6.96 10.89
C LYS A 32 10.12 -8.38 10.50
N CYS A 33 11.12 -9.15 10.07
CA CYS A 33 10.92 -10.51 9.56
C CYS A 33 11.08 -11.55 10.68
N PHE A 34 10.12 -12.46 10.76
CA PHE A 34 10.11 -13.59 11.68
C PHE A 34 10.26 -14.88 10.88
N TYR A 35 11.27 -15.66 11.20
CA TYR A 35 11.48 -16.95 10.56
C TYR A 35 10.36 -17.94 10.94
N THR A 36 9.79 -18.65 9.95
CA THR A 36 8.70 -19.61 10.19
C THR A 36 9.00 -21.03 9.74
N GLN A 37 9.75 -21.23 8.65
CA GLN A 37 10.07 -22.56 8.13
C GLN A 37 11.32 -22.53 7.25
N TRP A 38 12.14 -23.58 7.28
CA TRP A 38 13.24 -23.79 6.34
C TRP A 38 13.04 -25.09 5.58
N THR A 39 13.24 -25.02 4.28
CA THR A 39 13.34 -26.18 3.42
C THR A 39 14.81 -26.40 3.13
N TYR A 40 15.36 -27.49 3.65
CA TYR A 40 16.73 -27.89 3.37
C TYR A 40 16.92 -28.01 1.85
N PRO A 41 18.01 -27.43 1.30
CA PRO A 41 18.27 -27.50 -0.12
C PRO A 41 18.47 -28.96 -0.55
N LEU A 42 17.51 -29.52 -1.29
CA LEU A 42 17.75 -30.70 -2.10
C LEU A 42 18.13 -30.21 -3.50
N MET A 43 19.32 -30.57 -3.98
CA MET A 43 19.83 -30.18 -5.31
C MET A 43 19.91 -28.65 -5.54
N GLY A 44 20.31 -27.89 -4.51
CA GLY A 44 20.54 -26.45 -4.63
C GLY A 44 19.29 -25.57 -4.56
N LEU A 45 18.10 -26.16 -4.49
CA LEU A 45 16.83 -25.45 -4.29
C LEU A 45 16.44 -25.51 -2.81
N GLY A 46 17.12 -24.69 -2.01
CA GLY A 46 16.73 -24.41 -0.62
C GLY A 46 15.89 -23.15 -0.52
N GLY A 47 15.18 -22.98 0.59
CA GLY A 47 14.38 -21.78 0.80
C GLY A 47 13.94 -21.61 2.24
N GLY A 48 13.78 -20.36 2.66
CA GLY A 48 13.17 -20.01 3.93
C GLY A 48 11.80 -19.37 3.71
N LYS A 49 10.86 -19.67 4.60
CA LYS A 49 9.62 -18.91 4.75
C LYS A 49 9.79 -17.94 5.92
N TYR A 50 9.42 -16.70 5.67
CA TYR A 50 9.41 -15.63 6.66
C TYR A 50 8.02 -15.04 6.74
N ARG A 51 7.59 -14.71 7.95
CA ARG A 51 6.46 -13.82 8.20
C ARG A 51 7.01 -12.40 8.30
N VAL A 52 6.52 -11.51 7.46
CA VAL A 52 7.02 -10.15 7.34
C VAL A 52 5.97 -9.18 7.86
N HIS A 53 6.38 -8.15 8.60
CA HIS A 53 5.44 -7.13 9.09
C HIS A 53 5.09 -6.11 8.01
N ALA A 54 6.08 -5.61 7.27
CA ALA A 54 5.88 -4.70 6.16
C ALA A 54 6.84 -5.00 5.00
N ILE A 55 6.39 -4.77 3.78
CA ILE A 55 7.18 -4.91 2.55
C ILE A 55 7.26 -3.52 1.90
N PHE A 56 8.47 -3.08 1.61
CA PHE A 56 8.70 -1.88 0.80
C PHE A 56 9.15 -2.31 -0.59
N GLU A 57 8.27 -2.14 -1.58
CA GLU A 57 8.57 -2.47 -2.98
C GLU A 57 9.16 -1.26 -3.71
N GLY A 58 10.13 -1.52 -4.60
CA GLY A 58 10.81 -0.49 -5.40
C GLY A 58 11.93 0.24 -4.65
N VAL A 59 12.24 -0.16 -3.41
CA VAL A 59 13.26 0.50 -2.58
C VAL A 59 13.97 -0.49 -1.67
N GLN A 60 15.27 -0.24 -1.44
CA GLN A 60 16.11 -0.97 -0.49
C GLN A 60 16.56 -0.05 0.64
N PHE A 61 16.17 -0.37 1.87
CA PHE A 61 16.63 0.30 3.09
C PHE A 61 17.58 -0.64 3.84
N ASP A 62 18.86 -0.30 3.91
CA ASP A 62 19.88 -1.08 4.61
C ASP A 62 19.79 -0.96 6.14
N THR A 63 19.15 0.08 6.65
CA THR A 63 18.99 0.32 8.08
C THR A 63 17.59 0.86 8.43
N GLU A 64 17.13 0.60 9.65
CA GLU A 64 15.79 1.01 10.11
C GLU A 64 15.65 2.54 10.20
N ASP A 65 16.72 3.25 10.55
CA ASP A 65 16.74 4.71 10.64
C ASP A 65 16.51 5.40 9.29
N LYS A 66 16.74 4.71 8.17
CA LYS A 66 16.48 5.24 6.83
C LYS A 66 15.04 5.03 6.38
N ILE A 67 14.27 4.20 7.08
CA ILE A 67 12.86 3.94 6.78
C ILE A 67 12.02 5.09 7.32
N LYS A 68 12.06 6.22 6.61
CA LYS A 68 11.34 7.45 6.95
C LYS A 68 10.41 7.88 5.83
N PHE A 69 9.27 8.42 6.22
CA PHE A 69 8.26 8.95 5.31
C PHE A 69 7.65 10.22 5.91
N ASN A 70 7.16 11.11 5.06
CA ASN A 70 6.37 12.26 5.46
C ASN A 70 4.86 11.93 5.54
N GLN A 71 4.40 10.91 4.82
CA GLN A 71 2.99 10.53 4.76
C GLN A 71 2.79 9.04 4.50
N LEU A 72 1.66 8.51 4.98
CA LEU A 72 1.13 7.19 4.63
C LEU A 72 -0.27 7.35 4.05
N CYS A 73 -0.52 6.63 2.95
CA CYS A 73 -1.83 6.60 2.30
C CYS A 73 -2.36 5.16 2.33
N GLY A 74 -3.59 4.98 2.84
CA GLY A 74 -4.23 3.67 2.97
C GLY A 74 -5.60 3.66 2.31
N SER A 75 -5.89 2.63 1.52
CA SER A 75 -7.24 2.38 1.03
C SER A 75 -7.92 1.36 1.94
N TYR A 76 -9.15 1.63 2.34
CA TYR A 76 -9.97 0.69 3.12
C TYR A 76 -11.14 0.21 2.26
N THR A 77 -11.57 -1.03 2.51
CA THR A 77 -12.78 -1.57 1.90
C THR A 77 -13.95 -0.65 2.22
N ASP A 78 -14.75 -0.30 1.21
CA ASP A 78 -15.93 0.56 1.30
C ASP A 78 -15.70 2.01 1.79
N LEU A 79 -14.45 2.48 1.87
CA LEU A 79 -14.15 3.86 2.26
C LEU A 79 -14.86 4.88 1.34
N ASP A 80 -14.90 4.58 0.04
CA ASP A 80 -15.65 5.37 -0.95
C ASP A 80 -17.13 5.57 -0.54
N ALA A 81 -17.76 4.52 0.00
CA ALA A 81 -19.16 4.56 0.43
C ALA A 81 -19.32 5.28 1.77
N TRP A 82 -18.39 5.07 2.72
CA TRP A 82 -18.44 5.71 4.04
C TRP A 82 -18.23 7.22 3.98
N VAL A 83 -17.31 7.67 3.13
CA VAL A 83 -17.02 9.10 2.96
C VAL A 83 -18.20 9.82 2.28
N GLY A 84 -18.90 9.16 1.36
CA GLY A 84 -20.09 9.72 0.71
C GLY A 84 -19.82 10.96 -0.18
N ILE A 85 -18.56 11.23 -0.53
CA ILE A 85 -18.15 12.37 -1.36
C ILE A 85 -17.86 11.89 -2.78
N TYR A 86 -18.59 12.42 -3.75
CA TYR A 86 -18.50 12.02 -5.15
C TYR A 86 -18.21 13.23 -6.05
N GLY A 87 -17.24 13.09 -6.96
CA GLY A 87 -16.93 14.09 -7.98
C GLY A 87 -17.79 14.03 -9.24
N PHE A 88 -18.76 13.11 -9.31
CA PHE A 88 -19.50 12.82 -10.53
C PHE A 88 -20.81 13.58 -10.64
N THR A 89 -21.03 14.22 -11.78
CA THR A 89 -22.33 14.75 -12.20
C THR A 89 -22.73 14.10 -13.51
N ILE A 90 -23.90 13.43 -13.52
CA ILE A 90 -24.43 12.76 -14.72
C ILE A 90 -25.74 13.42 -15.12
N LYS A 91 -25.79 13.97 -16.33
CA LYS A 91 -27.01 14.54 -16.91
C LYS A 91 -27.41 13.73 -18.14
N ARG A 92 -28.66 13.30 -18.17
CA ARG A 92 -29.26 12.59 -19.31
C ARG A 92 -30.23 13.52 -20.01
N ASP A 93 -30.10 13.63 -21.33
CA ASP A 93 -31.06 14.32 -22.19
C ASP A 93 -31.59 13.32 -23.22
N ASN A 94 -32.92 13.19 -23.24
CA ASN A 94 -33.67 12.32 -24.16
C ASN A 94 -34.45 13.15 -25.18
N SER A 95 -34.01 14.37 -25.48
CA SER A 95 -34.65 15.23 -26.47
C SER A 95 -34.45 14.70 -27.90
N LYS A 96 -35.51 14.81 -28.71
CA LYS A 96 -35.49 14.57 -30.17
C LYS A 96 -34.99 13.18 -30.60
N GLY A 97 -35.29 12.14 -29.83
CA GLY A 97 -34.99 10.74 -30.19
C GLY A 97 -33.50 10.38 -30.12
N LYS A 98 -32.67 11.20 -29.46
CA LYS A 98 -31.26 10.92 -29.21
C LYS A 98 -31.07 10.53 -27.74
N PHE A 99 -30.13 9.61 -27.48
CA PHE A 99 -29.67 9.29 -26.13
C PHE A 99 -28.39 10.06 -25.85
N ILE A 100 -28.48 11.19 -25.14
CA ILE A 100 -27.33 12.01 -24.80
C ILE A 100 -27.06 11.90 -23.30
N SER A 101 -25.86 11.45 -22.93
CA SER A 101 -25.40 11.42 -21.55
C SER A 101 -24.16 12.30 -21.40
N ASN A 102 -24.24 13.32 -20.57
CA ASN A 102 -23.12 14.18 -20.22
C ASN A 102 -22.59 13.75 -18.84
N VAL A 103 -21.37 13.23 -18.82
CA VAL A 103 -20.66 12.84 -17.60
C VAL A 103 -19.58 13.88 -17.33
N ARG A 104 -19.68 14.57 -16.19
CA ARG A 104 -18.66 15.51 -15.70
C ARG A 104 -18.05 14.93 -14.44
N TYR A 105 -16.72 14.91 -14.40
CA TYR A 105 -15.96 14.55 -13.20
C TYR A 105 -15.16 15.76 -12.73
N GLU A 106 -15.33 16.11 -11.45
CA GLU A 106 -14.52 17.10 -10.75
C GLU A 106 -13.89 16.43 -9.54
N LYS A 107 -12.56 16.44 -9.47
CA LYS A 107 -11.84 15.82 -8.37
C LYS A 107 -12.21 16.51 -7.04
N PRO A 108 -12.75 15.80 -6.04
CA PRO A 108 -13.07 16.41 -4.76
C PRO A 108 -11.83 16.91 -4.03
N SER A 109 -12.01 17.97 -3.25
CA SER A 109 -10.98 18.52 -2.37
C SER A 109 -10.68 17.54 -1.24
N SER A 110 -9.40 17.33 -0.95
CA SER A 110 -9.00 16.59 0.25
C SER A 110 -9.37 17.37 1.51
N GLN A 111 -9.77 16.64 2.55
CA GLN A 111 -10.11 17.22 3.85
C GLN A 111 -9.14 16.67 4.88
N PHE A 112 -8.54 17.55 5.69
CA PHE A 112 -7.57 17.19 6.72
C PHE A 112 -8.01 17.74 8.08
N PHE A 113 -7.66 17.00 9.11
CA PHE A 113 -7.93 17.28 10.51
C PHE A 113 -6.65 17.04 11.31
N ASP A 114 -6.39 17.90 12.27
CA ASP A 114 -5.24 17.78 13.15
C ASP A 114 -5.48 16.65 14.17
N ILE A 115 -4.55 15.70 14.25
CA ILE A 115 -4.50 14.75 15.38
C ILE A 115 -3.87 15.47 16.57
N ASP A 116 -2.70 16.06 16.34
CA ASP A 116 -1.93 16.83 17.31
C ASP A 116 -1.03 17.87 16.59
N ASN A 117 -0.03 18.39 17.30
CA ASN A 117 0.94 19.35 16.74
C ASN A 117 1.93 18.72 15.73
N THR A 118 1.95 17.39 15.62
CA THR A 118 2.91 16.61 14.83
C THR A 118 2.25 15.98 13.61
N TYR A 119 0.99 15.55 13.71
CA TYR A 119 0.31 14.77 12.69
C TYR A 119 -1.04 15.37 12.28
N GLU A 120 -1.38 15.17 11.01
CA GLU A 120 -2.72 15.41 10.45
C GLU A 120 -3.24 14.13 9.79
N VAL A 121 -4.54 13.92 9.86
CA VAL A 121 -5.26 12.84 9.19
C VAL A 121 -6.28 13.41 8.22
N GLY A 122 -6.48 12.77 7.08
CA GLY A 122 -7.41 13.26 6.10
C GLY A 122 -7.92 12.22 5.13
N ILE A 123 -8.89 12.64 4.32
CA ILE A 123 -9.39 11.86 3.20
C ILE A 123 -8.87 12.49 1.90
N GLY A 124 -8.04 11.71 1.21
CA GLY A 124 -7.57 11.99 -0.13
C GLY A 124 -8.48 11.37 -1.19
N PHE A 125 -8.43 11.92 -2.39
CA PHE A 125 -9.15 11.38 -3.55
C PHE A 125 -8.17 11.17 -4.70
N SER A 126 -8.28 10.03 -5.36
CA SER A 126 -7.59 9.72 -6.61
C SER A 126 -8.62 9.42 -7.67
N SER A 127 -8.23 9.63 -8.92
CA SER A 127 -9.10 9.41 -10.07
C SER A 127 -8.32 8.81 -11.21
N HIS A 128 -8.99 7.96 -11.97
CA HIS A 128 -8.45 7.38 -13.19
C HIS A 128 -9.50 7.54 -14.29
N GLY A 129 -9.09 8.02 -15.46
CA GLY A 129 -10.00 8.12 -16.59
C GLY A 129 -9.53 9.08 -17.68
N PRO A 130 -10.39 9.25 -18.68
CA PRO A 130 -10.82 8.15 -19.53
C PRO A 130 -9.65 7.68 -20.42
N ASN A 131 -9.56 6.37 -20.68
CA ASN A 131 -8.70 5.88 -21.76
C ASN A 131 -9.28 6.34 -23.09
N GLN A 132 -8.43 6.92 -23.94
CA GLN A 132 -8.80 7.32 -25.30
C GLN A 132 -8.36 6.23 -26.28
N SER A 133 -9.30 5.76 -27.08
CA SER A 133 -9.08 4.76 -28.13
C SER A 133 -9.65 5.27 -29.45
N ILE A 134 -9.03 4.87 -30.57
CA ILE A 134 -9.51 5.24 -31.91
C ILE A 134 -10.95 4.75 -32.14
N VAL A 135 -11.25 3.54 -31.67
CA VAL A 135 -12.61 2.99 -31.62
C VAL A 135 -13.02 2.91 -30.16
N GLN A 136 -14.04 3.69 -29.78
CA GLN A 136 -14.50 3.78 -28.40
C GLN A 136 -15.91 3.20 -28.26
N THR A 137 -15.99 2.01 -27.69
CA THR A 137 -17.24 1.33 -27.35
C THR A 137 -17.60 1.46 -25.86
N GLU A 138 -16.62 1.84 -25.01
CA GLU A 138 -16.78 2.04 -23.58
C GLU A 138 -15.98 3.27 -23.10
N VAL A 139 -16.51 3.98 -22.09
CA VAL A 139 -15.78 5.01 -21.36
C VAL A 139 -15.84 4.70 -19.87
N LYS A 140 -14.67 4.67 -19.22
CA LYS A 140 -14.55 4.41 -17.79
C LYS A 140 -13.81 5.55 -17.11
N ILE A 141 -14.44 6.07 -16.06
CA ILE A 141 -13.84 7.02 -15.13
C ILE A 141 -14.10 6.46 -13.73
N SER A 142 -13.09 6.38 -12.89
CA SER A 142 -13.20 5.88 -11.52
C SER A 142 -12.60 6.87 -10.53
N GLN A 143 -13.25 7.03 -9.38
CA GLN A 143 -12.72 7.74 -8.22
C GLN A 143 -12.43 6.73 -7.10
N ARG A 144 -11.38 6.98 -6.31
CA ARG A 144 -11.07 6.24 -5.08
C ARG A 144 -10.72 7.21 -3.95
N ALA A 145 -11.42 7.10 -2.84
CA ALA A 145 -11.06 7.70 -1.56
C ALA A 145 -9.95 6.88 -0.88
N TYR A 146 -9.05 7.56 -0.20
CA TYR A 146 -8.01 6.94 0.63
C TYR A 146 -7.78 7.76 1.88
N LEU A 147 -7.47 7.09 2.99
CA LEU A 147 -7.02 7.74 4.21
C LEU A 147 -5.58 8.23 4.02
N VAL A 148 -5.28 9.39 4.55
CA VAL A 148 -3.95 9.99 4.57
C VAL A 148 -3.58 10.29 6.01
N ILE A 149 -2.41 9.85 6.45
CA ILE A 149 -1.76 10.36 7.65
C ILE A 149 -0.49 11.06 7.21
N LYS A 150 -0.29 12.28 7.67
CA LYS A 150 0.84 13.11 7.27
C LYS A 150 1.49 13.76 8.49
N SER A 151 2.81 13.78 8.46
CA SER A 151 3.63 14.51 9.43
C SER A 151 3.73 15.98 9.03
N LYS A 152 3.54 16.85 10.01
CA LYS A 152 3.72 18.31 9.90
C LYS A 152 5.18 18.73 10.05
N ILE A 153 6.01 17.86 10.62
CA ILE A 153 7.42 18.15 10.93
C ILE A 153 8.40 17.55 9.90
N GLY A 154 7.88 17.01 8.79
CA GLY A 154 8.68 16.38 7.73
C GLY A 154 8.81 14.87 7.91
N ASP A 155 9.96 14.32 7.50
CA ASP A 155 10.19 12.88 7.50
C ASP A 155 10.35 12.32 8.92
N VAL A 156 9.51 11.35 9.25
CA VAL A 156 9.50 10.65 10.54
C VAL A 156 9.62 9.15 10.31
N SER A 157 9.92 8.38 11.36
CA SER A 157 10.08 6.94 11.23
C SER A 157 8.77 6.28 10.75
N PHE A 158 8.88 5.24 9.91
CA PHE A 158 7.72 4.47 9.47
C PHE A 158 6.91 3.91 10.66
N GLY A 159 7.60 3.46 11.71
CA GLY A 159 6.95 2.94 12.91
C GLY A 159 6.07 3.97 13.61
N ASP A 160 6.51 5.23 13.68
CA ASP A 160 5.75 6.30 14.33
C ASP A 160 4.52 6.71 13.51
N LEU A 161 4.65 6.80 12.18
CA LEU A 161 3.51 7.04 11.29
C LEU A 161 2.51 5.88 11.31
N PHE A 162 2.98 4.65 11.25
CA PHE A 162 2.13 3.47 11.20
C PHE A 162 1.34 3.27 12.51
N ARG A 163 1.88 3.72 13.65
CA ARG A 163 1.15 3.73 14.93
C ARG A 163 -0.06 4.65 14.94
N GLN A 164 -0.10 5.68 14.10
CA GLN A 164 -1.27 6.56 14.02
C GLN A 164 -2.47 5.92 13.28
N LEU A 165 -2.26 4.76 12.64
CA LEU A 165 -3.31 4.01 11.93
C LEU A 165 -4.00 2.92 12.78
N ASN A 166 -3.41 2.52 13.92
CA ASN A 166 -3.89 1.42 14.78
C ASN A 166 -4.27 1.92 16.16
#